data_AF-A0A0Q7LHY1-F1
#
_entry.id   AF-A0A0Q7LHY1-F1
#
_cell.length_a   1.000
_cell.length_b   1.000
_cell.length_c   1.000
_cell.angle_alpha   90.00
_cell.angle_beta   90.00
_cell.angle_gamma   90.00
#
_symmetry.space_group_name_H-M   'P 1'
#
loop_
_entity.id
_entity.type
_entity.pdbx_description
1 polymer ?
#
loop_
_entity_poly.entity_id
_entity_poly.type
_entity_poly.pdbx_seq_one_letter_code
_entity_poly.pdbx_strand_id
1 'polypeptide(L)'
;MALALATLGPTAVLACSPIKVFYVYFDRDSAAVSADQVLRLGSWMTELRMRYPNHEAIYVGASVEPEERDHRPHGLGLERGRNVARVLRENLQFTARIDLPKTSHVVGREPSANKSVENQRALGVQLDFLPACPHECACQMGDPLYKAPAPRHSTGASG
;
A
#
# COMPACT_ATOMS: atom_id res chain seq x y z
N MET A 1 -4.75 56.39 6.78
CA MET A 1 -4.41 55.21 7.61
C MET A 1 -5.37 54.10 7.21
N ALA A 2 -4.93 53.16 6.37
CA ALA A 2 -5.76 52.04 5.92
C ALA A 2 -5.25 50.76 6.58
N LEU A 3 -6.09 50.12 7.39
CA LEU A 3 -5.80 48.80 7.97
C LEU A 3 -5.98 47.75 6.88
N ALA A 4 -4.88 47.10 6.49
CA ALA A 4 -4.93 45.87 5.71
C ALA A 4 -5.24 44.69 6.64
N LEU A 5 -6.43 44.09 6.54
CA LEU A 5 -6.72 42.80 7.14
C LEU A 5 -6.02 41.72 6.30
N ALA A 6 -4.94 41.15 6.84
CA ALA A 6 -4.36 39.92 6.31
C ALA A 6 -5.28 38.75 6.69
N THR A 7 -6.05 38.26 5.72
CA THR A 7 -6.77 36.99 5.87
C THR A 7 -5.74 35.86 5.85
N LEU A 8 -5.51 35.21 7.00
CA LEU A 8 -4.88 33.89 7.02
C LEU A 8 -5.84 32.93 6.33
N GLY A 9 -5.60 32.66 5.04
CA GLY A 9 -6.29 31.60 4.32
C GLY A 9 -6.01 30.25 5.00
N PRO A 10 -6.99 29.34 5.08
CA PRO A 10 -6.77 28.01 5.64
C PRO A 10 -5.64 27.34 4.86
N THR A 11 -4.58 26.91 5.56
CA THR A 11 -3.62 25.97 4.99
C THR A 11 -4.41 24.72 4.65
N ALA A 12 -4.53 24.42 3.35
CA ALA A 12 -5.10 23.16 2.90
C ALA A 12 -4.31 22.05 3.59
N VAL A 13 -4.94 21.33 4.52
CA VAL A 13 -4.37 20.13 5.12
C VAL A 13 -4.40 19.08 4.03
N LEU A 14 -3.33 19.02 3.24
CA LEU A 14 -3.10 17.92 2.32
C LEU A 14 -3.12 16.64 3.17
N ALA A 15 -3.98 15.69 2.81
CA ALA A 15 -4.07 14.40 3.49
C ALA A 15 -2.73 13.68 3.32
N CYS A 16 -1.88 13.71 4.35
CA CYS A 16 -0.65 12.93 4.37
C CYS A 16 -1.02 11.46 4.54
N SER A 17 -0.67 10.62 3.56
CA SER A 17 -0.82 9.16 3.66
C SER A 17 0.54 8.50 3.66
N PRO A 18 0.87 7.68 4.68
CA PRO A 18 2.13 6.95 4.71
C PRO A 18 2.10 5.70 3.81
N ILE A 19 0.95 5.35 3.22
CA ILE A 19 0.74 4.12 2.44
C ILE A 19 1.70 4.06 1.25
N LYS A 20 2.32 2.90 1.04
CA LYS A 20 3.13 2.59 -0.15
C LYS A 20 2.44 1.52 -0.98
N VAL A 21 2.35 1.76 -2.27
CA VAL A 21 1.62 0.90 -3.20
C VAL A 21 2.60 0.09 -4.05
N PHE A 22 2.30 -1.18 -4.26
CA PHE A 22 3.00 -2.05 -5.21
C PHE A 22 1.99 -2.86 -6.02
N TYR A 23 2.26 -3.04 -7.31
CA TYR A 23 1.40 -3.80 -8.21
C TYR A 23 2.07 -5.11 -8.63
N VAL A 24 1.33 -6.21 -8.55
CA VAL A 24 1.77 -7.52 -9.02
C VAL A 24 1.00 -7.87 -10.29
N TYR A 25 1.77 -8.19 -11.33
CA TYR A 25 1.25 -8.55 -12.64
C TYR A 25 1.34 -10.05 -12.87
N PHE A 26 0.40 -10.59 -13.64
CA PHE A 26 0.28 -12.02 -13.88
C PHE A 26 0.21 -12.31 -15.37
N ASP A 27 0.65 -13.50 -15.75
CA ASP A 27 0.27 -14.01 -17.07
C ASP A 27 -1.26 -14.16 -17.13
N ARG A 28 -1.82 -13.93 -18.33
CA ARG A 28 -3.27 -13.97 -18.55
C ARG A 28 -3.84 -15.32 -18.12
N ASP A 29 -5.01 -15.28 -17.47
CA ASP A 29 -5.74 -16.44 -16.94
C ASP A 29 -4.97 -17.30 -15.92
N SER A 30 -3.82 -16.81 -15.47
CA SER A 30 -2.95 -17.46 -14.48
C SER A 30 -3.02 -16.78 -13.13
N ALA A 31 -2.97 -17.60 -12.07
CA ALA A 31 -2.81 -17.14 -10.70
C ALA A 31 -1.38 -17.33 -10.17
N ALA A 32 -0.46 -17.85 -10.99
CA ALA A 32 0.91 -18.10 -10.57
C ALA A 32 1.69 -16.78 -10.48
N VAL A 33 2.37 -16.56 -9.35
CA VAL A 33 3.29 -15.43 -9.20
C VAL A 33 4.62 -15.83 -9.86
N SER A 34 5.00 -15.16 -10.94
CA SER A 34 6.24 -15.47 -11.65
C SER A 34 7.47 -15.12 -10.81
N ALA A 35 8.60 -15.79 -11.08
CA ALA A 35 9.85 -15.55 -10.36
C ALA A 35 10.31 -14.09 -10.45
N ASP A 36 10.14 -13.42 -11.59
CA ASP A 36 10.49 -12.01 -11.75
C ASP A 36 9.64 -11.08 -10.87
N GLN A 37 8.35 -11.41 -10.66
CA GLN A 37 7.48 -10.66 -9.76
C GLN A 37 7.87 -10.89 -8.29
N VAL A 38 8.26 -12.13 -7.93
CA VAL A 38 8.80 -12.42 -6.60
C VAL A 38 10.06 -11.59 -6.32
N LEU A 39 10.96 -11.49 -7.30
CA LEU A 39 12.18 -10.68 -7.17
C LEU A 39 11.87 -9.19 -7.01
N ARG A 40 10.97 -8.62 -7.83
CA ARG A 40 10.56 -7.22 -7.72
C ARG A 40 9.91 -6.93 -6.36
N LEU A 41 9.03 -7.82 -5.92
CA LEU A 41 8.38 -7.71 -4.61
C LEU A 41 9.41 -7.81 -3.48
N GLY A 42 10.41 -8.68 -3.60
CA GLY A 42 11.51 -8.79 -2.63
C GLY A 42 12.35 -7.52 -2.54
N SER A 43 12.67 -6.88 -3.67
CA SER A 43 13.37 -5.58 -3.69
C SER A 43 12.55 -4.50 -3.00
N TRP A 44 11.25 -4.39 -3.33
CA TRP A 44 10.35 -3.44 -2.68
C TRP A 44 10.26 -3.66 -1.17
N MET A 45 10.08 -4.91 -0.72
CA MET A 45 10.07 -5.25 0.71
C MET A 45 11.38 -4.92 1.43
N THR A 46 12.52 -5.05 0.75
CA THR A 46 13.83 -4.65 1.30
C THR A 46 13.89 -3.14 1.50
N GLU A 47 13.44 -2.35 0.52
CA GLU A 47 13.37 -0.90 0.66
C GLU A 47 12.42 -0.45 1.77
N LEU A 48 11.28 -1.13 1.94
CA LEU A 48 10.33 -0.83 3.02
C LEU A 48 10.96 -1.09 4.39
N ARG A 49 11.64 -2.22 4.59
CA ARG A 49 12.31 -2.55 5.85
C ARG A 49 13.39 -1.55 6.23
N MET A 50 14.13 -1.03 5.25
CA MET A 50 15.16 -0.03 5.51
C MET A 50 14.56 1.31 5.95
N ARG A 51 13.41 1.69 5.38
CA ARG A 51 12.75 2.97 5.66
C ARG A 51 11.83 2.93 6.88
N TYR A 52 11.20 1.79 7.13
CA TYR A 52 10.13 1.61 8.10
C TYR A 52 10.45 0.39 8.96
N PRO A 53 11.15 0.54 10.09
CA PRO A 53 11.47 -0.60 10.96
C PRO A 53 10.23 -1.21 11.62
N ASN A 54 9.13 -0.47 11.71
CA ASN A 54 7.85 -0.92 12.26
C ASN A 54 6.81 -1.07 11.15
N HIS A 55 6.22 -2.25 11.01
CA HIS A 55 5.21 -2.56 10.00
C HIS A 55 3.86 -2.79 10.68
N GLU A 56 2.80 -2.15 10.19
CA GLU A 56 1.44 -2.35 10.71
C GLU A 56 0.72 -3.44 9.91
N ALA A 57 0.56 -3.22 8.60
CA ALA A 57 -0.19 -4.14 7.75
C ALA A 57 0.16 -4.03 6.25
N ILE A 58 -0.20 -5.06 5.49
CA ILE A 58 -0.39 -4.99 4.04
C ILE A 58 -1.86 -5.30 3.74
N TYR A 59 -2.53 -4.42 3.01
CA TYR A 59 -3.86 -4.66 2.46
C TYR A 59 -3.74 -5.14 1.01
N VAL A 60 -4.41 -6.24 0.69
CA VAL A 60 -4.32 -6.87 -0.62
C VAL A 60 -5.61 -6.57 -1.41
N GLY A 61 -5.49 -5.77 -2.45
CA GLY A 61 -6.54 -5.56 -3.46
C GLY A 61 -6.41 -6.60 -4.58
N ALA A 62 -7.53 -7.19 -5.00
CA ALA A 62 -7.59 -8.15 -6.10
C ALA A 62 -8.35 -7.61 -7.30
N SER A 63 -7.75 -7.78 -8.48
CA SER A 63 -8.35 -7.41 -9.76
C SER A 63 -8.15 -8.47 -10.84
N VAL A 64 -8.96 -8.37 -11.89
CA VAL A 64 -8.81 -9.09 -13.15
C VAL A 64 -9.04 -8.14 -14.31
N GLU A 65 -8.43 -8.42 -15.46
CA GLU A 65 -8.72 -7.68 -16.69
C GLU A 65 -10.12 -8.05 -17.22
N PRO A 66 -10.78 -7.18 -18.02
CA PRO A 66 -12.09 -7.45 -18.59
C PRO A 66 -12.17 -8.78 -19.34
N GLU A 67 -11.09 -9.19 -20.02
CA GLU A 67 -11.02 -10.43 -20.78
C GLU A 67 -10.98 -11.69 -19.89
N GLU A 68 -10.63 -11.55 -18.61
CA GLU A 68 -10.46 -12.66 -17.65
C GLU A 68 -11.72 -12.88 -16.78
N ARG A 69 -12.76 -12.05 -16.95
CA ARG A 69 -13.94 -11.99 -16.08
C ARG A 69 -14.68 -13.33 -15.94
N ASP A 70 -14.81 -14.09 -17.02
CA ASP A 70 -15.74 -15.22 -17.11
C ASP A 70 -15.05 -16.60 -17.01
N HIS A 71 -13.71 -16.64 -16.88
CA HIS A 71 -12.94 -17.88 -17.10
C HIS A 71 -12.77 -18.80 -15.89
N ARG A 72 -13.14 -18.41 -14.65
CA ARG A 72 -13.02 -19.31 -13.47
C ARG A 72 -14.13 -19.13 -12.41
N PRO A 73 -14.81 -20.21 -11.98
CA PRO A 73 -15.86 -20.15 -10.96
C PRO A 73 -15.36 -19.81 -9.54
N HIS A 74 -14.04 -19.81 -9.29
CA HIS A 74 -13.44 -19.52 -7.99
C HIS A 74 -12.86 -18.09 -7.82
N GLY A 75 -13.05 -17.21 -8.81
CA GLY A 75 -12.60 -15.81 -8.78
C GLY A 75 -11.07 -15.69 -8.90
N LEU A 76 -10.56 -15.61 -10.13
CA LEU A 76 -9.13 -15.55 -10.46
C LEU A 76 -8.35 -14.50 -9.65
N GLY A 77 -8.87 -13.28 -9.50
CA GLY A 77 -8.21 -12.24 -8.71
C GLY A 77 -8.07 -12.59 -7.23
N LEU A 78 -9.03 -13.31 -6.64
CA LEU A 78 -8.92 -13.78 -5.24
C LEU A 78 -7.85 -14.86 -5.10
N GLU A 79 -7.71 -15.74 -6.09
CA GLU A 79 -6.65 -16.74 -6.15
C GLU A 79 -5.27 -16.07 -6.25
N ARG A 80 -5.12 -15.06 -7.11
CA ARG A 80 -3.92 -14.22 -7.22
C ARG A 80 -3.56 -13.57 -5.90
N GLY A 81 -4.53 -12.93 -5.23
CA GLY A 81 -4.32 -12.30 -3.92
C GLY A 81 -3.83 -13.29 -2.86
N ARG A 82 -4.38 -14.50 -2.81
CA ARG A 82 -3.93 -15.57 -1.91
C ARG A 82 -2.50 -16.02 -2.21
N ASN A 83 -2.15 -16.18 -3.48
CA ASN A 83 -0.81 -16.61 -3.88
C ASN A 83 0.25 -15.54 -3.56
N VAL A 84 -0.06 -14.25 -3.76
CA VAL A 84 0.84 -13.15 -3.34
C VAL A 84 0.99 -13.12 -1.83
N ALA A 85 -0.08 -13.29 -1.07
CA ALA A 85 0.01 -13.36 0.39
C ALA A 85 0.85 -14.56 0.88
N ARG A 86 0.82 -15.68 0.15
CA ARG A 86 1.71 -16.82 0.41
C ARG A 86 3.17 -16.44 0.19
N VAL A 87 3.50 -15.82 -0.94
CA VAL A 87 4.86 -15.32 -1.23
C VAL A 87 5.34 -14.35 -0.15
N LEU A 88 4.50 -13.41 0.27
CA LEU A 88 4.83 -12.45 1.33
C LEU A 88 5.20 -13.16 2.65
N ARG A 89 4.43 -14.17 3.06
CA ARG A 89 4.66 -14.91 4.31
C ARG A 89 5.84 -15.87 4.22
N GLU A 90 5.84 -16.73 3.21
CA GLU A 90 6.72 -17.90 3.13
C GLU A 90 8.08 -17.55 2.52
N ASN A 91 8.09 -16.80 1.41
CA ASN A 91 9.33 -16.47 0.70
C ASN A 91 9.97 -15.19 1.25
N LEU A 92 9.15 -14.19 1.58
CA LEU A 92 9.64 -12.88 1.99
C LEU A 92 9.57 -12.64 3.49
N GLN A 93 9.07 -13.58 4.29
CA GLN A 93 9.07 -13.51 5.77
C GLN A 93 8.44 -12.22 6.31
N PHE A 94 7.34 -11.76 5.70
CA PHE A 94 6.55 -10.66 6.26
C PHE A 94 5.70 -11.17 7.42
N THR A 95 5.88 -10.58 8.60
CA THR A 95 5.33 -11.07 9.87
C THR A 95 4.16 -10.24 10.41
N ALA A 96 3.98 -9.01 9.92
CA ALA A 96 2.85 -8.17 10.30
C ALA A 96 1.56 -8.62 9.60
N ARG A 97 0.45 -7.92 9.87
CA ARG A 97 -0.88 -8.31 9.39
C ARG A 97 -0.96 -8.24 7.86
N ILE A 98 -1.57 -9.26 7.25
CA ILE A 98 -1.92 -9.25 5.82
C ILE A 98 -3.42 -9.46 5.70
N ASP A 99 -4.11 -8.45 5.17
CA ASP A 99 -5.55 -8.50 4.91
C ASP A 99 -5.82 -8.98 3.50
N LEU A 100 -6.43 -10.16 3.40
CA LEU A 100 -6.81 -10.75 2.11
C LEU A 100 -8.07 -10.09 1.54
N PRO A 101 -8.17 -9.99 0.20
CA PRO A 101 -9.35 -9.46 -0.45
C PRO A 101 -10.55 -10.39 -0.23
N LYS A 102 -11.70 -9.79 0.07
CA LYS A 102 -12.99 -10.52 0.12
C LYS A 102 -13.66 -10.57 -1.25
N THR A 103 -13.36 -9.60 -2.11
CA THR A 103 -13.91 -9.46 -3.46
C THR A 103 -12.78 -9.19 -4.45
N SER A 104 -13.04 -9.53 -5.71
CA SER A 104 -12.19 -9.13 -6.84
C SER A 104 -12.99 -8.18 -7.72
N HIS A 105 -12.36 -7.14 -8.23
CA HIS A 105 -12.98 -6.22 -9.18
C HIS A 105 -12.39 -6.40 -10.59
N VAL A 106 -13.06 -5.82 -11.58
CA VAL A 106 -12.55 -5.73 -12.95
C VAL A 106 -11.87 -4.38 -13.09
N VAL A 107 -10.62 -4.34 -13.57
CA VAL A 107 -9.94 -3.06 -13.82
C VAL A 107 -10.61 -2.31 -14.98
N GLY A 108 -10.66 -0.98 -14.88
CA GLY A 108 -11.14 -0.14 -15.96
C GLY A 108 -10.22 -0.24 -17.18
N ARG A 109 -10.79 -0.28 -18.38
CA ARG A 109 -10.02 -0.29 -19.63
C ARG A 109 -9.29 1.05 -19.78
N GLU A 110 -7.99 1.08 -19.50
CA GLU A 110 -7.14 2.20 -19.91
C GLU A 110 -6.95 2.17 -21.45
N PRO A 111 -7.16 3.28 -22.18
CA PRO A 111 -6.93 3.34 -23.61
C PRO A 111 -5.42 3.29 -23.89
N SER A 112 -4.89 2.08 -24.07
CA SER A 112 -3.45 1.83 -24.20
C SER A 112 -2.89 2.28 -25.56
N ALA A 113 -2.22 3.43 -25.61
CA ALA A 113 -1.17 3.71 -26.60
C ALA A 113 0.19 3.39 -25.97
N ASN A 114 0.94 2.46 -26.58
CA ASN A 114 2.30 1.99 -26.24
C ASN A 114 2.46 0.74 -25.33
N LYS A 115 2.42 -0.40 -26.05
CA LYS A 115 2.79 -1.79 -25.79
C LYS A 115 4.11 -2.24 -25.11
N SER A 116 4.54 -1.80 -23.92
CA SER A 116 5.71 -2.43 -23.22
C SER A 116 5.47 -3.91 -22.83
N VAL A 117 6.50 -4.69 -22.44
CA VAL A 117 6.37 -6.11 -22.01
C VAL A 117 5.39 -6.30 -20.84
N GLU A 118 5.26 -5.31 -19.97
CA GLU A 118 4.27 -5.29 -18.87
C GLU A 118 2.83 -5.26 -19.40
N ASN A 119 2.60 -4.71 -20.59
CA ASN A 119 1.29 -4.65 -21.24
C ASN A 119 0.80 -5.99 -21.81
N GLN A 120 1.62 -7.06 -21.77
CA GLN A 120 1.16 -8.41 -22.08
C GLN A 120 0.59 -9.14 -20.86
N ARG A 121 0.98 -8.70 -19.65
CA ARG A 121 0.52 -9.25 -18.38
C ARG A 121 -0.71 -8.50 -17.88
N ALA A 122 -1.55 -9.21 -17.13
CA ALA A 122 -2.75 -8.68 -16.51
C ALA A 122 -2.41 -8.08 -15.13
N LEU A 123 -2.96 -6.90 -14.84
CA LEU A 123 -2.90 -6.37 -13.47
C LEU A 123 -3.81 -7.21 -12.57
N GLY A 124 -3.21 -7.89 -11.58
CA GLY A 124 -3.93 -8.85 -10.75
C GLY A 124 -4.06 -8.48 -9.28
N VAL A 125 -3.03 -7.85 -8.70
CA VAL A 125 -3.00 -7.55 -7.26
C VAL A 125 -2.37 -6.18 -7.00
N GLN A 126 -3.01 -5.40 -6.14
CA GLN A 126 -2.45 -4.20 -5.52
C GLN A 126 -2.11 -4.51 -4.06
N LEU A 127 -0.93 -4.09 -3.61
CA LEU A 127 -0.49 -4.19 -2.23
C LEU A 127 -0.35 -2.79 -1.65
N ASP A 128 -1.10 -2.50 -0.60
CA ASP A 128 -1.00 -1.26 0.16
C ASP A 128 -0.30 -1.54 1.48
N PHE A 129 0.98 -1.19 1.57
CA PHE A 129 1.75 -1.29 2.79
C PHE A 129 1.50 -0.08 3.69
N LEU A 130 1.11 -0.35 4.93
CA LEU A 130 0.96 0.63 6.00
C LEU A 130 2.12 0.44 7.01
N PRO A 131 3.04 1.41 7.12
CA PRO A 131 4.00 1.39 8.21
C PRO A 131 3.28 1.67 9.53
N ALA A 132 3.82 1.13 10.62
CA ALA A 132 3.43 1.57 11.94
C ALA A 132 4.19 2.84 12.33
N CYS A 133 3.69 3.55 13.34
CA CYS A 133 4.38 4.71 13.90
C CYS A 133 5.74 4.34 14.53
N PRO A 134 6.75 5.23 14.47
CA PRO A 134 6.77 6.51 13.76
C PRO A 134 6.96 6.36 12.23
N HIS A 135 6.40 7.29 11.46
CA HIS A 135 6.58 7.43 10.00
C HIS A 135 6.48 8.92 9.59
N GLU A 136 6.64 9.24 8.30
CA GLU A 136 6.72 10.63 7.81
C GLU A 136 5.45 11.46 8.01
N CYS A 137 4.28 10.82 8.09
CA CYS A 137 3.03 11.49 8.40
C CYS A 137 2.81 11.62 9.91
N ALA A 138 2.04 12.64 10.33
CA ALA A 138 1.66 12.80 11.72
C ALA A 138 0.82 11.60 12.19
N CYS A 139 1.30 10.90 13.22
CA CYS A 139 0.58 9.83 13.89
C CYS A 139 -0.60 10.38 14.71
N GLN A 140 -1.71 9.64 14.75
CA GLN A 140 -2.87 9.99 15.55
C GLN A 140 -2.78 9.34 16.95
N MET A 141 -3.49 9.94 17.92
CA MET A 141 -3.57 9.39 19.26
C MET A 141 -4.40 8.10 19.22
N GLY A 142 -3.77 6.96 19.54
CA GLY A 142 -4.39 5.62 19.44
C GLY A 142 -3.66 4.65 18.50
N ASP A 143 -2.63 5.12 17.78
CA ASP A 143 -1.83 4.22 16.94
C ASP A 143 -1.05 3.21 17.81
N PRO A 144 -1.00 1.90 17.45
CA PRO A 144 -0.52 0.82 18.32
C PRO A 144 0.92 0.99 18.83
N LEU A 145 1.73 1.77 18.11
CA LEU A 145 3.14 2.04 18.42
C LEU A 145 3.42 3.54 18.66
N TYR A 146 2.39 4.35 18.90
CA TYR A 146 2.57 5.74 19.32
C TYR A 146 3.19 5.80 20.71
N LYS A 147 4.46 6.21 20.79
CA LYS A 147 5.05 6.66 22.04
C LYS A 147 4.71 8.13 22.23
N ALA A 148 3.87 8.42 23.23
CA ALA A 148 3.59 9.80 23.60
C ALA A 148 4.90 10.55 23.88
N PRO A 149 5.07 11.79 23.38
CA PRO A 149 6.18 12.63 23.80
C PRO A 149 6.19 12.74 25.32
N ALA A 150 7.36 12.57 25.94
CA ALA A 150 7.49 12.77 27.37
C ALA A 150 6.96 14.16 27.74
N PRO A 151 6.17 14.30 28.83
CA PRO A 151 5.64 15.59 29.23
C PRO A 151 6.80 16.56 29.41
N ARG A 152 6.79 17.66 28.65
CA ARG A 152 7.73 18.75 28.89
C ARG A 152 7.36 19.33 30.25
N HIS A 153 8.21 19.11 31.24
CA HIS A 153 8.14 19.88 32.48
C HIS A 153 8.31 21.36 32.09
N SER A 154 7.23 22.12 32.19
CA SER A 154 7.30 23.57 32.20
C SER A 154 8.05 23.96 33.48
N THR A 155 9.36 24.14 33.38
CA THR A 155 10.10 24.92 34.38
C THR A 155 9.54 26.33 34.30
N GLY A 156 8.75 26.69 35.31
CA GLY A 156 8.23 28.03 35.49
C GLY A 156 9.37 29.05 35.56
N ALA A 157 9.17 30.18 34.89
CA ALA A 157 9.94 31.38 35.14
C ALA A 157 8.97 32.39 35.75
N SER A 158 9.00 32.48 37.08
CA SER A 158 8.52 33.64 37.82
C SER A 158 9.67 34.65 37.86
N GLY A 159 9.46 35.84 37.32
CA GLY A 159 10.34 36.99 37.41
C GLY A 159 9.52 38.26 37.26
#